data_AF-A0A0E9NIQ3-F1
#
_entry.id   AF-A0A0E9NIQ3-F1
#
_cell.length_a   1.000
_cell.length_b   1.000
_cell.length_c   1.000
_cell.angle_alpha   90.00
_cell.angle_beta   90.00
_cell.angle_gamma   90.00
#
_symmetry.space_group_name_H-M   'P 1'
#
loop_
_entity.id
_entity.type
_entity.pdbx_description
1 polymer ?
#
loop_
_entity_poly.entity_id
_entity_poly.type
_entity_poly.pdbx_seq_one_letter_code
_entity_poly.pdbx_strand_id
1 'polypeptide(L)'
;MTQIDRNPTSSRADDSSDDNEGHDYPEATSVDLSLSPSGFAAIKRQYEDEMSAGYISLQAKFSYAWALIKSTSPSEQRQGMILLTEIYRDTPSRRKECLWYLSLGHYKLGNLGRSLRYLEVLEQERASGIPEKEVRRFKGKIEAEIGKERLVGYSIAIAGVAVAGLVCWGAWRRYKRT
;
A
#
# COMPACT_ATOMS: atom_id res chain seq x y z
N MET A 1 37.68 41.24 33.00
CA MET A 1 36.37 41.76 32.55
C MET A 1 36.44 41.94 31.04
N THR A 2 35.66 41.31 30.17
CA THR A 2 34.43 40.55 30.33
C THR A 2 34.24 39.71 29.05
N GLN A 3 33.87 38.44 29.23
CA GLN A 3 33.01 37.56 28.43
C GLN A 3 32.51 38.04 27.05
N ILE A 4 32.46 37.15 26.05
CA ILE A 4 31.26 36.36 25.67
C ILE A 4 31.58 35.58 24.37
N ASP A 5 31.49 34.26 24.50
CA ASP A 5 31.37 33.21 23.48
C ASP A 5 30.09 33.38 22.62
N ARG A 6 30.17 33.29 21.27
CA ARG A 6 29.10 32.75 20.39
C ARG A 6 29.65 32.26 19.05
N ASN A 7 29.71 30.94 18.93
CA ASN A 7 29.44 30.18 17.71
C ASN A 7 28.12 30.62 17.03
N PRO A 8 28.05 30.68 15.69
CA PRO A 8 26.84 30.36 14.97
C PRO A 8 27.05 29.14 14.07
N THR A 9 26.49 28.02 14.51
CA THR A 9 26.04 26.93 13.66
C THR A 9 25.19 27.45 12.50
N SER A 10 25.18 26.65 11.41
CA SER A 10 24.10 26.55 10.42
C SER A 10 24.13 27.52 9.25
N SER A 11 24.63 27.04 8.11
CA SER A 11 24.10 27.41 6.79
C SER A 11 24.60 26.40 5.74
N ARG A 12 24.04 25.19 5.74
CA ARG A 12 23.84 24.36 4.54
C ARG A 12 22.91 23.16 4.82
N ALA A 13 21.79 23.44 5.47
CA ALA A 13 20.60 22.60 5.40
C ALA A 13 19.48 23.57 5.05
N ASP A 14 19.10 23.58 3.78
CA ASP A 14 17.83 24.10 3.24
C ASP A 14 17.93 24.04 1.72
N ASP A 15 17.65 22.85 1.17
CA ASP A 15 16.95 22.73 -0.12
C ASP A 15 16.34 21.33 -0.24
N SER A 16 15.43 21.04 0.69
CA SER A 16 14.35 20.11 0.40
C SER A 16 13.10 20.82 0.86
N SER A 17 12.68 21.78 0.02
CA SER A 17 11.36 22.37 0.07
C SER A 17 10.37 21.23 0.23
N ASP A 18 9.81 21.13 1.43
CA ASP A 18 8.55 20.45 1.70
C ASP A 18 7.54 21.05 0.72
N ASP A 19 7.38 20.39 -0.42
CA ASP A 19 6.20 20.48 -1.27
C ASP A 19 5.03 19.87 -0.48
N ASN A 20 4.64 20.54 0.61
CA ASN A 20 3.37 20.31 1.29
C ASN A 20 2.28 21.00 0.47
N GLU A 21 2.12 20.56 -0.79
CA GLU A 21 0.82 20.62 -1.44
C GLU A 21 -0.09 19.72 -0.59
N GLY A 22 -1.18 20.28 -0.06
CA GLY A 22 -2.15 19.57 0.75
C GLY A 22 -2.75 18.39 -0.02
N HIS A 23 -2.10 17.24 0.04
CA HIS A 23 -2.55 16.00 -0.57
C HIS A 23 -3.64 15.40 0.32
N ASP A 24 -4.90 15.44 -0.14
CA ASP A 24 -6.05 14.79 0.51
C ASP A 24 -6.04 13.25 0.32
N TYR A 25 -4.86 12.64 0.20
CA TYR A 25 -4.69 11.20 0.06
C TYR A 25 -3.43 10.69 0.79
N PRO A 26 -3.45 9.46 1.33
CA PRO A 26 -2.34 8.90 2.08
C PRO A 26 -1.24 8.45 1.12
N GLU A 27 0.02 8.70 1.46
CA GLU A 27 1.14 8.12 0.73
C GLU A 27 1.12 6.59 0.81
N ALA A 28 1.58 5.91 -0.25
CA ALA A 28 1.64 4.45 -0.28
C ALA A 28 2.59 3.86 0.79
N THR A 29 3.56 4.64 1.25
CA THR A 29 4.48 4.33 2.36
C THR A 29 3.79 4.36 3.73
N SER A 30 2.72 5.14 3.88
CA SER A 30 2.02 5.32 5.15
C SER A 30 1.21 4.09 5.62
N VAL A 31 1.03 3.11 4.71
CA VAL A 31 0.31 1.85 4.95
C VAL A 31 1.01 0.99 6.00
N ASP A 32 2.35 1.01 5.98
CA ASP A 32 3.19 0.18 6.84
C ASP A 32 3.37 0.80 8.24
N LEU A 33 3.10 2.10 8.39
CA LEU A 33 3.26 2.83 9.64
C LEU A 33 2.09 2.57 10.58
N SER A 34 2.31 1.95 11.75
CA SER A 34 1.25 1.82 12.76
C SER A 34 0.92 3.16 13.42
N LEU A 35 -0.35 3.41 13.72
CA LEU A 35 -0.77 4.62 14.47
C LEU A 35 -0.37 4.50 15.94
N SER A 36 -0.07 5.64 16.57
CA SER A 36 0.09 5.67 18.02
C SER A 36 -1.25 5.32 18.71
N PRO A 37 -1.22 4.64 19.88
CA PRO A 37 -2.45 4.29 20.60
C PRO A 37 -3.33 5.50 20.92
N SER A 38 -2.70 6.63 21.26
CA SER A 38 -3.39 7.89 21.53
C SER A 38 -4.04 8.49 20.28
N GLY A 39 -3.36 8.44 19.13
CA GLY A 39 -3.91 8.91 17.86
C GLY A 39 -5.11 8.08 17.40
N PHE A 40 -5.03 6.75 17.55
CA PHE A 40 -6.16 5.87 17.27
C PHE A 40 -7.36 6.17 18.18
N ALA A 41 -7.12 6.34 19.48
CA ALA A 41 -8.18 6.66 20.45
C ALA A 41 -8.87 8.00 20.14
N ALA A 42 -8.12 9.02 19.71
CA ALA A 42 -8.68 10.31 19.33
C ALA A 42 -9.61 10.19 18.10
N ILE A 43 -9.16 9.49 17.05
CA ILE A 43 -9.96 9.27 15.83
C ILE A 43 -11.21 8.45 16.16
N LYS A 44 -11.07 7.39 16.95
CA LYS A 44 -12.19 6.55 17.38
C LYS A 44 -13.21 7.37 18.17
N ARG A 45 -12.74 8.18 19.12
CA ARG A 45 -13.61 9.04 19.93
C ARG A 45 -14.37 10.05 19.06
N GLN A 46 -13.69 10.70 18.12
CA GLN A 46 -14.35 11.62 17.19
C GLN A 46 -15.47 10.92 16.40
N TYR A 47 -15.20 9.72 15.89
CA TYR A 47 -16.18 8.93 15.17
C TYR A 47 -17.39 8.56 16.04
N GLU A 48 -17.16 8.13 17.29
CA GLU A 48 -18.21 7.79 18.26
C GLU A 48 -19.04 9.01 18.68
N ASP A 49 -18.38 10.16 18.89
CA ASP A 49 -19.04 11.42 19.24
C ASP A 49 -19.95 11.88 18.08
N GLU A 50 -19.46 11.85 16.83
CA GLU A 50 -20.27 12.16 15.64
C GLU A 50 -21.43 11.15 15.43
N MET A 51 -21.18 9.86 15.68
CA MET A 51 -22.22 8.84 15.63
C MET A 51 -23.31 9.07 16.68
N SER A 52 -22.94 9.50 17.90
CA SER A 52 -23.88 9.85 18.96
C SER A 52 -24.70 11.11 18.66
N ALA A 53 -24.12 12.05 17.91
CA ALA A 53 -24.80 13.24 17.43
C ALA A 53 -25.79 12.97 16.28
N GLY A 54 -25.83 11.74 15.76
CA GLY A 54 -26.73 11.31 14.69
C GLY A 54 -26.28 11.68 13.27
N TYR A 55 -25.08 12.26 13.12
CA TYR A 55 -24.50 12.60 11.82
C TYR A 55 -23.00 12.34 11.83
N ILE A 56 -22.55 11.46 10.94
CA ILE A 56 -21.13 11.12 10.78
C ILE A 56 -20.61 11.82 9.53
N SER A 57 -19.58 12.64 9.69
CA SER A 57 -18.89 13.27 8.58
C SER A 57 -18.15 12.23 7.74
N LEU A 58 -18.14 12.44 6.43
CA LEU A 58 -17.46 11.56 5.50
C LEU A 58 -15.97 11.42 5.84
N GLN A 59 -15.33 12.52 6.23
CA GLN A 59 -13.93 12.56 6.63
C GLN A 59 -13.69 11.73 7.89
N ALA A 60 -14.52 11.86 8.94
CA ALA A 60 -14.39 11.03 10.14
C ALA A 60 -14.58 9.54 9.84
N LYS A 61 -15.55 9.18 8.98
CA LYS A 61 -15.76 7.79 8.54
C LYS A 61 -14.53 7.24 7.80
N PHE A 62 -13.93 8.02 6.89
CA PHE A 62 -12.69 7.67 6.19
C PHE A 62 -11.49 7.53 7.15
N SER A 63 -11.27 8.51 8.03
CA SER A 63 -10.18 8.50 9.00
C SER A 63 -10.26 7.29 9.94
N TYR A 64 -11.47 6.98 10.43
CA TYR A 64 -11.71 5.83 11.28
C TYR A 64 -11.50 4.50 10.54
N ALA A 65 -12.04 4.37 9.32
CA ALA A 65 -11.83 3.17 8.50
C ALA A 65 -10.34 2.91 8.22
N TRP A 66 -9.59 3.97 7.91
CA TRP A 66 -8.15 3.88 7.70
C TRP A 66 -7.40 3.50 8.98
N ALA A 67 -7.80 4.07 10.12
CA ALA A 67 -7.22 3.72 11.42
C ALA A 67 -7.43 2.24 11.77
N LEU A 68 -8.61 1.70 11.48
CA LEU A 68 -8.94 0.29 11.66
C LEU A 68 -8.10 -0.65 10.76
N ILE A 69 -7.89 -0.28 9.49
CA ILE A 69 -6.99 -1.02 8.59
C ILE A 69 -5.55 -0.97 9.11
N LYS A 70 -5.17 0.14 9.73
CA LYS A 70 -3.84 0.32 10.31
C LYS A 70 -3.62 -0.45 11.61
N SER A 71 -4.66 -0.94 12.26
CA SER A 71 -4.58 -1.81 13.44
C SER A 71 -3.84 -3.13 13.16
N THR A 72 -3.51 -3.85 14.24
CA THR A 72 -2.97 -5.21 14.20
C THR A 72 -4.06 -6.29 14.27
N SER A 73 -5.31 -5.92 14.57
CA SER A 73 -6.42 -6.85 14.76
C SER A 73 -7.08 -7.22 13.42
N PRO A 74 -7.11 -8.51 13.03
CA PRO A 74 -7.75 -8.92 11.78
C PRO A 74 -9.25 -8.58 11.72
N SER A 75 -9.95 -8.55 12.86
CA SER A 75 -11.37 -8.18 12.92
C SER A 75 -11.57 -6.68 12.63
N GLU A 76 -10.74 -5.84 13.23
CA GLU A 76 -10.76 -4.38 13.01
C GLU A 76 -10.37 -4.06 11.57
N GLN A 77 -9.33 -4.69 11.04
CA GLN A 77 -8.92 -4.55 9.64
C GLN A 77 -10.07 -4.89 8.68
N ARG A 78 -10.78 -6.00 8.91
CA ARG A 78 -11.95 -6.38 8.10
C ARG A 78 -13.07 -5.34 8.20
N GLN A 79 -13.34 -4.84 9.40
CA GLN A 79 -14.33 -3.79 9.62
C GLN A 79 -13.95 -2.50 8.87
N GLY A 80 -12.68 -2.09 8.90
CA GLY A 80 -12.18 -0.95 8.14
C GLY A 80 -12.37 -1.10 6.63
N MET A 81 -12.13 -2.32 6.09
CA MET A 81 -12.39 -2.61 4.68
C MET A 81 -13.88 -2.54 4.32
N ILE A 82 -14.77 -3.00 5.20
CA ILE A 82 -16.23 -2.89 5.01
C ILE A 82 -16.63 -1.42 4.97
N LEU A 83 -16.15 -0.61 5.92
CA LEU A 83 -16.44 0.83 5.99
C LEU A 83 -15.96 1.57 4.74
N LEU A 84 -14.74 1.31 4.25
CA LEU A 84 -14.25 1.89 3.00
C LEU A 84 -15.15 1.49 1.81
N THR A 85 -15.58 0.23 1.75
CA THR A 85 -16.46 -0.23 0.66
C THR A 85 -17.84 0.42 0.70
N GLU A 86 -18.39 0.68 1.89
CA GLU A 86 -19.61 1.47 2.03
C GLU A 86 -19.41 2.90 1.52
N ILE A 87 -18.34 3.55 1.94
CA ILE A 87 -18.04 4.92 1.52
C ILE A 87 -17.90 5.01 -0.01
N TYR A 88 -17.23 4.03 -0.65
CA TYR A 88 -17.11 3.94 -2.10
C TYR A 88 -18.47 3.94 -2.82
N ARG A 89 -19.46 3.26 -2.23
CA ARG A 89 -20.81 3.13 -2.80
C ARG A 89 -21.62 4.40 -2.60
N ASP A 90 -21.53 4.99 -1.40
CA ASP A 90 -22.35 6.13 -0.99
C ASP A 90 -21.84 7.45 -1.57
N THR A 91 -20.54 7.57 -1.84
CA THR A 91 -19.91 8.83 -2.30
C THR A 91 -19.29 8.68 -3.70
N PRO A 92 -20.08 8.83 -4.78
CA PRO A 92 -19.56 8.73 -6.15
C PRO A 92 -18.48 9.78 -6.47
N SER A 93 -18.56 10.97 -5.87
CA SER A 93 -17.61 12.07 -6.07
C SER A 93 -16.19 11.77 -5.57
N ARG A 94 -16.04 10.93 -4.54
CA ARG A 94 -14.75 10.54 -3.94
C ARG A 94 -14.34 9.11 -4.26
N ARG A 95 -14.93 8.49 -5.30
CA ARG A 95 -14.61 7.10 -5.67
C ARG A 95 -13.14 6.87 -5.96
N LYS A 96 -12.46 7.83 -6.58
CA LYS A 96 -11.03 7.73 -6.93
C LYS A 96 -10.14 7.67 -5.69
N GLU A 97 -10.36 8.55 -4.72
CA GLU A 97 -9.68 8.48 -3.41
C GLU A 97 -9.98 7.16 -2.72
N CYS A 98 -11.24 6.73 -2.72
CA CYS A 98 -11.62 5.47 -2.09
C CYS A 98 -10.98 4.24 -2.75
N LEU A 99 -10.86 4.22 -4.09
CA LEU A 99 -10.14 3.18 -4.84
C LEU A 99 -8.67 3.11 -4.41
N TRP A 100 -8.04 4.27 -4.20
CA TRP A 100 -6.69 4.33 -3.68
C TRP A 100 -6.59 3.73 -2.27
N TYR A 101 -7.43 4.15 -1.33
CA TYR A 101 -7.49 3.57 0.02
C TYR A 101 -7.76 2.06 0.01
N LEU A 102 -8.69 1.59 -0.83
CA LEU A 102 -9.00 0.17 -1.00
C LEU A 102 -7.79 -0.61 -1.53
N SER A 103 -7.06 -0.04 -2.49
CA SER A 103 -5.84 -0.67 -3.03
C SER A 103 -4.77 -0.83 -1.94
N LEU A 104 -4.56 0.20 -1.12
CA LEU A 104 -3.61 0.18 0.00
C LEU A 104 -4.04 -0.79 1.11
N GLY A 105 -5.34 -0.81 1.45
CA GLY A 105 -5.88 -1.74 2.44
C GLY A 105 -5.75 -3.19 2.00
N HIS A 106 -6.06 -3.49 0.74
CA HIS A 106 -5.86 -4.84 0.20
C HIS A 106 -4.39 -5.25 0.12
N TYR A 107 -3.49 -4.31 -0.19
CA TYR A 107 -2.05 -4.54 -0.15
C TYR A 107 -1.59 -4.95 1.26
N LYS A 108 -1.98 -4.18 2.28
CA LYS A 108 -1.64 -4.46 3.68
C LYS A 108 -2.11 -5.84 4.15
N LEU A 109 -3.28 -6.28 3.68
CA LEU A 109 -3.86 -7.57 4.03
C LEU A 109 -3.27 -8.75 3.22
N GLY A 110 -2.24 -8.51 2.43
CA GLY A 110 -1.61 -9.53 1.58
C GLY A 110 -2.42 -9.91 0.34
N ASN A 111 -3.51 -9.19 0.05
CA ASN A 111 -4.33 -9.44 -1.13
C ASN A 111 -3.83 -8.62 -2.33
N LEU A 112 -2.63 -8.97 -2.79
CA LEU A 112 -1.93 -8.28 -3.88
C LEU A 112 -2.75 -8.26 -5.18
N GLY A 113 -3.44 -9.37 -5.49
CA GLY A 113 -4.28 -9.47 -6.68
C GLY A 113 -5.45 -8.48 -6.69
N ARG A 114 -6.18 -8.32 -5.57
CA ARG A 114 -7.24 -7.30 -5.48
C ARG A 114 -6.67 -5.90 -5.49
N SER A 115 -5.54 -5.68 -4.82
CA SER A 115 -4.86 -4.38 -4.82
C SER A 115 -4.53 -3.90 -6.24
N LEU A 116 -3.94 -4.77 -7.08
CA LEU A 116 -3.66 -4.45 -8.48
C LEU A 116 -4.91 -4.13 -9.29
N ARG A 117 -6.00 -4.89 -9.12
CA ARG A 117 -7.26 -4.61 -9.84
C ARG A 117 -7.79 -3.22 -9.55
N TYR A 118 -7.73 -2.76 -8.30
CA TYR A 118 -8.16 -1.40 -7.96
C TYR A 118 -7.25 -0.33 -8.57
N LEU A 119 -5.93 -0.57 -8.62
CA LEU A 119 -5.00 0.35 -9.28
C LEU A 119 -5.19 0.40 -10.80
N GLU A 120 -5.51 -0.73 -11.44
CA GLU A 120 -5.84 -0.78 -12.88
C GLU A 120 -7.08 0.06 -13.19
N VAL A 121 -8.14 -0.03 -12.36
CA VAL A 121 -9.34 0.79 -12.51
C VAL A 121 -9.00 2.27 -12.29
N LEU A 122 -8.22 2.59 -11.26
CA LEU A 122 -7.79 3.95 -10.94
C LEU A 122 -6.98 4.59 -12.07
N GLU A 123 -6.15 3.82 -12.76
CA GLU A 123 -5.36 4.26 -13.93
C GLU A 123 -6.25 4.56 -15.15
N GLN A 124 -7.27 3.72 -15.40
CA GLN A 124 -8.21 3.91 -16.52
C GLN A 124 -9.08 5.15 -16.37
N GLU A 125 -9.49 5.50 -15.15
CA GLU A 125 -10.39 6.63 -14.89
C GLU A 125 -9.70 8.01 -14.96
N ARG A 126 -8.41 8.08 -15.34
CA ARG A 126 -7.52 9.26 -15.26
C ARG A 126 -7.61 9.92 -13.87
N ALA A 127 -6.68 9.55 -13.00
CA ALA A 127 -6.65 10.02 -11.61
C ALA A 127 -6.59 11.56 -11.52
N SER A 128 -7.72 12.19 -11.18
CA SER A 128 -7.80 13.60 -10.81
C SER A 128 -7.67 13.66 -9.29
N GLY A 129 -6.52 14.11 -8.79
CA GLY A 129 -6.24 14.24 -7.34
C GLY A 129 -5.07 13.38 -6.85
N ILE A 130 -4.76 12.25 -7.50
CA ILE A 130 -3.60 11.41 -7.17
C ILE A 130 -2.60 11.47 -8.33
N PRO A 131 -1.32 11.79 -8.09
CA PRO A 131 -0.29 11.80 -9.13
C PRO A 131 -0.15 10.43 -9.80
N GLU A 132 -0.27 10.39 -11.12
CA GLU A 132 -0.13 9.16 -11.92
C GLU A 132 1.20 8.44 -11.66
N LYS A 133 2.27 9.21 -11.43
CA LYS A 133 3.60 8.70 -11.04
C LYS A 133 3.54 7.82 -9.79
N GLU A 134 2.73 8.18 -8.80
CA GLU A 134 2.62 7.46 -7.54
C GLU A 134 1.83 6.17 -7.71
N VAL A 135 0.72 6.23 -8.45
CA VAL A 135 -0.09 5.05 -8.81
C VAL A 135 0.76 4.04 -9.57
N ARG A 136 1.50 4.48 -10.59
CA ARG A 136 2.36 3.62 -11.41
C ARG A 136 3.52 3.03 -10.61
N ARG A 137 4.16 3.83 -9.75
CA ARG A 137 5.22 3.37 -8.84
C ARG A 137 4.72 2.28 -7.91
N PHE A 138 3.57 2.49 -7.27
CA PHE A 138 3.00 1.53 -6.34
C PHE A 138 2.52 0.25 -7.04
N LYS A 139 1.87 0.38 -8.20
CA LYS A 139 1.51 -0.76 -9.05
C LYS A 139 2.72 -1.61 -9.39
N GLY A 140 3.82 -1.00 -9.85
CA GLY A 140 5.07 -1.70 -10.15
C GLY A 140 5.69 -2.40 -8.93
N LYS A 141 5.58 -1.82 -7.73
CA LYS A 141 5.99 -2.47 -6.47
C LYS A 141 5.22 -3.78 -6.25
N ILE A 142 3.89 -3.75 -6.41
CA ILE A 142 3.04 -4.93 -6.20
C ILE A 142 3.27 -5.98 -7.28
N GLU A 143 3.39 -5.58 -8.55
CA GLU A 143 3.69 -6.50 -9.66
C GLU A 143 5.02 -7.24 -9.43
N ALA A 144 6.04 -6.55 -8.93
CA ALA A 144 7.31 -7.16 -8.56
C ALA A 144 7.18 -8.15 -7.38
N GLU A 145 6.32 -7.84 -6.40
CA GLU A 145 6.05 -8.71 -5.25
C GLU A 145 5.34 -10.01 -5.67
N ILE A 146 4.29 -9.90 -6.49
CA ILE A 146 3.61 -11.06 -7.10
C ILE A 146 4.57 -11.86 -7.99
N GLY A 147 5.41 -11.18 -8.77
CA GLY A 147 6.40 -11.82 -9.64
C GLY A 147 7.41 -12.67 -8.85
N LYS A 148 7.86 -12.21 -7.68
CA LYS A 148 8.75 -12.96 -6.79
C LYS A 148 8.11 -14.25 -6.28
N GLU A 149 6.84 -14.19 -5.84
CA GLU A 149 6.11 -15.38 -5.39
C GLU A 149 5.97 -16.42 -6.52
N ARG A 150 5.77 -15.98 -7.77
CA ARG A 150 5.64 -16.86 -8.94
C ARG A 150 6.98 -17.44 -9.41
N LEU A 151 8.08 -16.71 -9.25
CA LEU A 151 9.43 -17.14 -9.64
C LEU A 151 9.96 -18.29 -8.78
N VAL A 152 9.56 -18.38 -7.51
CA VAL A 152 9.94 -19.49 -6.61
C VAL A 152 9.41 -20.85 -7.11
N GLY A 153 8.32 -20.88 -7.86
CA GLY A 153 7.82 -22.11 -8.50
C GLY A 153 8.61 -22.54 -9.75
N TYR A 154 9.32 -21.62 -10.41
CA TYR A 154 10.00 -21.91 -11.68
C TYR A 154 11.41 -22.49 -11.51
N SER A 155 12.10 -22.18 -10.41
CA SER A 155 13.42 -22.75 -10.10
C SER A 155 13.38 -24.27 -9.91
N ILE A 156 12.27 -24.80 -9.37
CA ILE A 156 12.05 -26.24 -9.20
C ILE A 156 11.85 -26.93 -10.57
N ALA A 157 11.17 -26.27 -11.51
CA ALA A 157 10.93 -26.81 -12.85
C ALA A 157 12.22 -26.89 -13.69
N ILE A 158 13.11 -25.90 -13.61
CA ILE A 158 14.37 -25.92 -14.37
C ILE A 158 15.35 -26.98 -13.83
N ALA A 159 15.41 -27.17 -12.50
CA ALA A 159 16.29 -28.16 -11.90
C ALA A 159 15.93 -29.61 -12.30
N GLY A 160 14.64 -29.91 -12.46
CA GLY A 160 14.17 -31.25 -12.88
C GLY A 160 14.46 -31.59 -14.35
N VAL A 161 14.36 -30.62 -15.26
CA VAL A 161 14.57 -30.83 -16.70
C VAL A 161 16.05 -31.06 -17.06
N ALA A 162 16.97 -30.39 -16.36
CA ALA A 162 18.41 -30.54 -16.63
C ALA A 162 18.91 -31.97 -16.34
N VAL A 163 18.44 -32.58 -15.25
CA VAL A 163 18.84 -33.95 -14.87
C VAL A 163 18.27 -34.99 -15.85
N ALA A 164 17.00 -34.87 -16.21
CA ALA A 164 16.37 -35.79 -17.17
C ALA A 164 17.00 -35.68 -18.59
N GLY A 165 17.34 -34.45 -19.02
CA GLY A 165 18.01 -34.21 -20.30
C GLY A 165 19.41 -34.86 -20.38
N LEU A 166 20.20 -34.79 -19.30
CA LEU A 166 21.54 -35.42 -19.25
C LEU A 166 21.47 -36.95 -19.26
N VAL A 167 20.50 -37.55 -18.57
CA VAL A 167 20.31 -39.01 -18.55
C VAL A 167 19.88 -39.53 -19.92
N CYS A 168 18.89 -38.91 -20.55
CA CYS A 168 18.42 -39.29 -21.89
C CYS A 168 19.52 -39.09 -22.94
N TRP A 169 20.28 -37.99 -22.88
CA TRP A 169 21.38 -37.74 -23.80
C TRP A 169 22.53 -38.74 -23.62
N GLY A 170 22.87 -39.06 -22.37
CA GLY A 170 23.86 -40.09 -22.03
C GLY A 170 23.47 -41.47 -22.55
N ALA A 171 22.20 -41.87 -22.37
CA ALA A 171 21.67 -43.13 -22.86
C ALA A 171 21.66 -43.21 -24.39
N TRP A 172 21.25 -42.15 -25.09
CA TRP A 172 21.23 -42.10 -26.55
C TRP A 172 22.63 -42.16 -27.16
N ARG A 173 23.62 -41.50 -26.53
CA ARG A 173 25.03 -41.59 -26.96
C ARG A 173 25.63 -42.98 -26.79
N ARG A 174 25.18 -43.76 -25.79
CA ARG A 174 25.60 -45.16 -25.60
C ARG A 174 24.99 -46.06 -26.67
N TYR A 175 23.68 -45.91 -26.93
CA TYR A 175 22.97 -46.68 -27.97
C TYR A 175 23.55 -46.51 -29.37
N LYS A 176 24.00 -45.30 -29.73
CA LYS A 176 24.57 -45.02 -31.07
C LYS A 176 26.04 -45.47 -31.25
N ARG A 177 26.71 -45.97 -30.20
CA ARG A 177 28.11 -46.43 -30.26
C ARG A 177 28.27 -47.95 -30.23
N THR A 178 27.20 -48.67 -29.94
CA THR A 178 27.07 -50.12 -30.17
C THR A 178 26.40 -50.36 -31.52
#